data_AF-A0A7C2GSE8-F1
#
_entry.id   AF-A0A7C2GSE8-F1
#
_cell.length_a   1.000
_cell.length_b   1.000
_cell.length_c   1.000
_cell.angle_alpha   90.00
_cell.angle_beta   90.00
_cell.angle_gamma   90.00
#
_symmetry.space_group_name_H-M   'P 1'
#
loop_
_entity.id
_entity.type
_entity.pdbx_description
1 polymer ?
#
loop_
_entity_poly.entity_id
_entity_poly.type
_entity_poly.pdbx_seq_one_letter_code
_entity_poly.pdbx_strand_id
1 'polypeptide(L)'
;MRRLAIGFVLIGSTVFSQSFQTPPLVLTDSRPTADAAFGSALAIGDFNADGIQDLAVSTDGIQDLAVSTFNERVLIFYGRATLQRTPNRALTAREAGIGFGAALAAGDWNRDGRTDLAIGAPDASNSEDPPSMFDGKVIVYRGASNFGTNPMTLRSPIPPLPVDPDVPDFGTMGGHFGEALAAGDVDGDRTSDLIVSASWLDAVAILYGGTQIGSRRTILQNIAGEFLELYFAVAAGDVNKDGFADVLIGAPFGGPNRNGAVYVFFGGRSLSSRPNLTLPNPRPASDPDVRDPTFASSLAAADLNGDGYADIIVGDPSQSYPRVYVYLGGPTVSTTPALILQESVPRTGSYFGYALAAGDLNGDGIADLAVGAPAISEDSEEGQRAGQVHVFYGGSAIGPTANLVIDPPSPVAGMEFGTALAIGDLNRDGKPDLVVGAPGAARRAGQVIVYLGR
;
A
#
# COMPACT_ATOMS: atom_id res chain seq x y z
N MET A 1 4.14 -29.64 46.89
CA MET A 1 3.40 -30.31 45.81
C MET A 1 3.33 -29.36 44.62
N ARG A 2 3.82 -29.83 43.46
CA ARG A 2 3.70 -29.33 42.08
C ARG A 2 3.72 -27.80 41.83
N ARG A 3 4.89 -27.29 41.42
CA ARG A 3 4.99 -26.10 40.56
C ARG A 3 4.55 -26.51 39.15
N LEU A 4 3.49 -25.90 38.62
CA LEU A 4 3.17 -25.96 37.20
C LEU A 4 4.24 -25.16 36.44
N ALA A 5 5.04 -25.84 35.63
CA ALA A 5 5.79 -25.21 34.56
C ALA A 5 4.80 -24.95 33.42
N ILE A 6 4.49 -23.68 33.17
CA ILE A 6 3.77 -23.24 31.96
C ILE A 6 4.79 -23.33 30.83
N GLY A 7 4.65 -24.32 29.96
CA GLY A 7 5.43 -24.43 28.74
C GLY A 7 5.00 -23.35 27.76
N PHE A 8 5.88 -22.38 27.51
CA PHE A 8 5.76 -21.53 26.33
C PHE A 8 5.89 -22.41 25.09
N VAL A 9 4.89 -22.36 24.22
CA VAL A 9 4.87 -23.07 22.94
C VAL A 9 5.97 -22.50 22.04
N LEU A 10 7.04 -23.26 21.85
CA LEU A 10 8.25 -22.94 21.06
C LEU A 10 8.08 -23.13 19.53
N ILE A 11 6.84 -23.28 19.05
CA ILE A 11 6.57 -23.60 17.63
C ILE A 11 6.74 -22.37 16.73
N GLY A 12 6.44 -21.16 17.22
CA GLY A 12 6.57 -19.93 16.43
C GLY A 12 8.02 -19.54 16.10
N SER A 13 8.94 -19.70 17.05
CA SER A 13 10.36 -19.30 16.85
C SER A 13 11.12 -20.24 15.92
N THR A 14 10.73 -21.51 15.86
CA THR A 14 11.35 -22.50 14.97
C THR A 14 10.95 -22.27 13.51
N VAL A 15 9.66 -22.04 13.23
CA VAL A 15 9.18 -21.71 11.87
C VAL A 15 9.72 -20.36 11.42
N PHE A 16 9.71 -19.34 12.28
CA PHE A 16 10.28 -18.02 11.95
C PHE A 16 11.76 -18.08 11.56
N SER A 17 12.58 -18.80 12.34
CA SER A 17 14.01 -18.95 12.03
C SER A 17 14.28 -19.83 10.79
N GLN A 18 13.29 -20.58 10.31
CA GLN A 18 13.38 -21.29 9.02
C GLN A 18 13.11 -20.35 7.85
N SER A 19 12.25 -19.35 8.03
CA SER A 19 11.87 -18.40 6.97
C SER A 19 12.77 -17.17 6.90
N PHE A 20 13.28 -16.67 8.04
CA PHE A 20 14.03 -15.42 8.11
C PHE A 20 15.33 -15.50 8.92
N GLN A 21 16.30 -14.67 8.53
CA GLN A 21 17.54 -14.45 9.28
C GLN A 21 17.28 -13.69 10.59
N THR A 22 18.07 -14.02 11.63
CA THR A 22 17.95 -13.40 12.97
C THR A 22 19.30 -12.89 13.47
N PRO A 23 19.37 -11.69 14.10
CA PRO A 23 18.28 -10.72 14.28
C PRO A 23 17.93 -9.96 13.00
N PRO A 24 16.72 -9.37 12.88
CA PRO A 24 16.36 -8.55 11.74
C PRO A 24 17.17 -7.26 11.69
N LEU A 25 17.22 -6.64 10.51
CA LEU A 25 17.86 -5.35 10.31
C LEU A 25 16.88 -4.22 10.65
N VAL A 26 17.32 -3.27 11.46
CA VAL A 26 16.54 -2.06 11.75
C VAL A 26 17.17 -0.89 11.00
N LEU A 27 16.37 -0.28 10.13
CA LEU A 27 16.66 0.93 9.38
C LEU A 27 15.99 2.11 10.07
N THR A 28 16.70 3.24 10.09
CA THR A 28 16.17 4.50 10.62
C THR A 28 16.58 5.62 9.68
N ASP A 29 15.90 6.76 9.79
CA ASP A 29 16.47 7.98 9.22
C ASP A 29 17.85 8.26 9.84
N SER A 30 18.78 8.73 9.02
CA SER A 30 20.06 9.29 9.43
C SER A 30 19.94 10.50 10.38
N ARG A 31 18.79 11.20 10.32
CA ARG A 31 18.44 12.35 11.18
C ARG A 31 17.01 12.21 11.68
N PRO A 32 16.74 11.30 12.63
CA PRO A 32 15.40 11.10 13.15
C PRO A 32 14.88 12.40 13.77
N THR A 33 13.74 12.89 13.28
CA THR A 33 12.98 13.93 13.97
C THR A 33 11.77 13.26 14.62
N ALA A 34 11.34 13.76 15.77
CA ALA A 34 10.05 13.34 16.32
C ALA A 34 8.96 13.58 15.26
N ASP A 35 7.95 12.70 15.27
CA ASP A 35 6.76 12.81 14.41
C ASP A 35 7.02 12.74 12.90
N ALA A 36 8.21 12.29 12.46
CA ALA A 36 8.52 12.07 11.05
C ALA A 36 7.82 10.85 10.44
N ALA A 37 7.36 9.92 11.28
CA ALA A 37 6.71 8.67 10.89
C ALA A 37 7.43 7.95 9.73
N PHE A 38 8.75 7.81 9.85
CA PHE A 38 9.57 7.03 8.91
C PHE A 38 9.05 5.59 8.83
N GLY A 39 8.75 5.12 7.61
CA GLY A 39 8.15 3.80 7.38
C GLY A 39 6.63 3.81 7.18
N SER A 40 6.03 4.96 6.89
CA SER A 40 4.58 5.10 6.61
C SER A 40 4.17 4.54 5.25
N ALA A 41 5.05 4.58 4.26
CA ALA A 41 4.88 3.95 2.95
C ALA A 41 6.21 3.35 2.47
N LEU A 42 6.12 2.27 1.69
CA LEU A 42 7.26 1.51 1.20
C LEU A 42 7.07 1.19 -0.29
N ALA A 43 8.16 1.19 -1.05
CA ALA A 43 8.20 0.63 -2.40
C ALA A 43 9.55 -0.04 -2.66
N ILE A 44 9.53 -1.09 -3.48
CA ILE A 44 10.71 -1.86 -3.87
C ILE A 44 10.92 -1.73 -5.37
N GLY A 45 12.16 -1.56 -5.80
CA GLY A 45 12.51 -1.47 -7.22
C GLY A 45 13.99 -1.25 -7.42
N ASP A 46 14.54 -1.64 -8.58
CA ASP A 46 15.94 -1.33 -8.93
C ASP A 46 16.02 0.13 -9.45
N PHE A 47 16.03 1.08 -8.52
CA PHE A 47 15.97 2.51 -8.83
C PHE A 47 17.30 3.04 -9.36
N ASN A 48 18.41 2.47 -8.89
CA ASN A 48 19.75 2.86 -9.32
C ASN A 48 20.26 2.10 -10.57
N ALA A 49 19.48 1.12 -11.06
CA ALA A 49 19.78 0.28 -12.21
C ALA A 49 21.08 -0.53 -12.07
N ASP A 50 21.37 -1.05 -10.87
CA ASP A 50 22.52 -1.92 -10.58
C ASP A 50 22.19 -3.43 -10.61
N GLY A 51 20.92 -3.76 -10.86
CA GLY A 51 20.39 -5.12 -10.91
C GLY A 51 20.10 -5.73 -9.55
N ILE A 52 20.01 -4.92 -8.50
CA ILE A 52 19.56 -5.30 -7.15
C ILE A 52 18.34 -4.45 -6.80
N GLN A 53 17.37 -5.04 -6.12
CA GLN A 53 16.21 -4.27 -5.68
C GLN A 53 16.61 -3.31 -4.55
N ASP A 54 16.18 -2.06 -4.68
CA ASP A 54 16.34 -1.01 -3.69
C ASP A 54 15.02 -0.82 -2.92
N LEU A 55 15.12 -0.13 -1.78
CA LEU A 55 13.98 0.22 -0.94
C LEU A 55 13.79 1.75 -0.90
N ALA A 56 12.58 2.21 -1.22
CA ALA A 56 12.11 3.56 -0.95
C ALA A 56 11.23 3.56 0.30
N VAL A 57 11.46 4.53 1.20
CA VAL A 57 10.74 4.67 2.46
C VAL A 57 10.29 6.10 2.64
N SER A 58 8.99 6.33 2.82
CA SER A 58 8.45 7.64 3.16
C SER A 58 8.64 7.98 4.63
N THR A 59 8.82 9.27 4.90
CA THR A 59 8.46 9.89 6.17
C THR A 59 7.09 10.51 6.01
N ASP A 60 6.17 10.24 6.93
CA ASP A 60 4.85 10.84 6.88
C ASP A 60 4.90 12.32 7.27
N GLY A 61 4.02 13.08 6.62
CA GLY A 61 3.66 14.44 6.98
C GLY A 61 2.22 14.54 7.47
N ILE A 62 1.60 13.46 7.99
CA ILE A 62 0.25 13.53 8.58
C ILE A 62 0.16 14.80 9.43
N GLN A 63 -0.75 15.66 8.99
CA GLN A 63 -1.03 16.97 9.54
C GLN A 63 -1.69 16.77 10.91
N ASP A 64 -0.88 16.66 11.96
CA ASP A 64 -1.30 17.34 13.17
C ASP A 64 -1.30 18.83 12.82
N LEU A 65 -2.50 19.41 12.70
CA LEU A 65 -2.71 20.84 12.45
C LEU A 65 -2.01 21.74 13.49
N ALA A 66 -1.48 21.16 14.58
CA ALA A 66 -0.65 21.82 15.58
C ALA A 66 0.87 21.80 15.30
N VAL A 67 1.36 21.02 14.32
CA VAL A 67 2.80 20.88 14.04
C VAL A 67 3.20 21.71 12.82
N SER A 68 4.07 22.70 13.06
CA SER A 68 4.52 23.70 12.06
C SER A 68 5.72 23.28 11.21
N THR A 69 6.17 22.02 11.31
CA THR A 69 7.35 21.51 10.60
C THR A 69 7.00 20.30 9.74
N PHE A 70 6.85 20.52 8.44
CA PHE A 70 6.69 19.46 7.45
C PHE A 70 8.05 18.81 7.17
N ASN A 71 8.18 17.52 7.44
CA ASN A 71 9.39 16.73 7.18
C ASN A 71 9.15 15.66 6.11
N GLU A 72 8.45 16.05 5.04
CA GLU A 72 8.05 15.18 3.92
C GLU A 72 9.26 14.80 3.05
N ARG A 73 9.70 13.55 3.17
CA ARG A 73 10.86 13.02 2.45
C ARG A 73 10.61 11.58 2.04
N VAL A 74 11.30 11.16 0.98
CA VAL A 74 11.41 9.75 0.62
C VAL A 74 12.88 9.38 0.65
N LEU A 75 13.24 8.44 1.51
CA LEU A 75 14.60 7.98 1.75
C LEU A 75 14.85 6.68 0.98
N ILE A 76 15.95 6.63 0.24
CA ILE A 76 16.29 5.49 -0.62
C ILE A 76 17.45 4.71 -0.01
N PHE A 77 17.27 3.41 0.12
CA PHE A 77 18.28 2.46 0.58
C PHE A 77 18.62 1.54 -0.58
N TYR A 78 19.85 1.65 -1.08
CA TYR A 78 20.28 0.80 -2.18
C TYR A 78 20.54 -0.63 -1.71
N GLY A 79 19.97 -1.58 -2.43
CA GLY A 79 20.14 -3.00 -2.22
C GLY A 79 21.59 -3.43 -2.39
N ARG A 80 22.01 -4.44 -1.63
CA ARG A 80 23.33 -5.08 -1.72
C ARG A 80 23.40 -6.28 -0.77
N ALA A 81 24.37 -7.17 -1.01
CA ALA A 81 24.69 -8.33 -0.16
C ALA A 81 24.76 -8.06 1.36
N THR A 82 25.04 -6.82 1.77
CA THR A 82 24.93 -6.39 3.16
C THR A 82 24.31 -5.00 3.23
N LEU A 83 23.00 -4.96 3.48
CA LEU A 83 22.23 -3.72 3.53
C LEU A 83 22.81 -2.69 4.51
N GLN A 84 22.81 -1.43 4.06
CA GLN A 84 23.15 -0.30 4.91
C GLN A 84 21.96 0.08 5.80
N ARG A 85 22.26 0.53 7.02
CA ARG A 85 21.24 1.02 7.98
C ARG A 85 20.84 2.48 7.78
N THR A 86 21.56 3.19 6.93
CA THR A 86 21.36 4.62 6.62
C THR A 86 21.06 4.79 5.14
N PRO A 87 20.19 5.74 4.77
CA PRO A 87 19.80 5.94 3.37
C PRO A 87 20.95 6.44 2.50
N ASN A 88 20.93 6.05 1.23
CA ASN A 88 21.85 6.48 0.18
C ASN A 88 21.40 7.80 -0.45
N ARG A 89 20.10 8.06 -0.52
CA ARG A 89 19.50 9.31 -1.03
C ARG A 89 18.34 9.75 -0.16
N ALA A 90 18.10 11.05 -0.16
CA ALA A 90 16.88 11.65 0.34
C ALA A 90 16.27 12.48 -0.80
N LEU A 91 15.02 12.16 -1.15
CA LEU A 91 14.23 12.89 -2.13
C LEU A 91 13.31 13.85 -1.37
N THR A 92 13.19 15.08 -1.86
CA THR A 92 12.36 16.12 -1.25
C THR A 92 11.62 16.90 -2.33
N ALA A 93 10.41 17.33 -2.04
CA ALA A 93 9.72 18.33 -2.85
C ALA A 93 10.31 19.73 -2.63
N ARG A 94 10.04 20.65 -3.58
CA ARG A 94 10.38 22.07 -3.43
C ARG A 94 9.40 22.81 -2.53
N GLU A 95 8.15 22.37 -2.55
CA GLU A 95 7.05 22.86 -1.73
C GLU A 95 6.95 21.97 -0.49
N ALA A 96 6.64 22.56 0.66
CA ALA A 96 6.45 21.85 1.93
C ALA A 96 4.96 21.80 2.27
N GLY A 97 4.52 20.75 2.95
CA GLY A 97 3.11 20.60 3.35
C GLY A 97 2.21 20.19 2.20
N ILE A 98 2.75 19.42 1.24
CA ILE A 98 2.01 18.95 0.07
C ILE A 98 1.71 17.44 0.15
N GLY A 99 1.99 16.81 1.30
CA GLY A 99 1.84 15.37 1.48
C GLY A 99 2.85 14.56 0.66
N PHE A 100 4.04 15.10 0.37
CA PHE A 100 5.03 14.38 -0.44
C PHE A 100 5.49 13.09 0.25
N GLY A 101 5.18 11.94 -0.37
CA GLY A 101 5.45 10.63 0.20
C GLY A 101 4.21 9.89 0.72
N ALA A 102 3.01 10.46 0.58
CA ALA A 102 1.75 9.84 1.01
C ALA A 102 1.52 8.44 0.40
N ALA A 103 1.92 8.26 -0.86
CA ALA A 103 1.93 6.97 -1.54
C ALA A 103 3.19 6.80 -2.39
N LEU A 104 3.64 5.56 -2.52
CA LEU A 104 4.77 5.18 -3.36
C LEU A 104 4.35 4.05 -4.30
N ALA A 105 4.77 4.12 -5.55
CA ALA A 105 4.70 3.00 -6.49
C ALA A 105 6.00 2.90 -7.29
N ALA A 106 6.32 1.70 -7.75
CA ALA A 106 7.49 1.42 -8.57
C ALA A 106 7.06 0.71 -9.86
N GLY A 107 7.69 1.05 -10.98
CA GLY A 107 7.39 0.46 -12.28
C GLY A 107 8.25 1.06 -13.38
N ASP A 108 8.35 0.41 -14.54
CA ASP A 108 9.00 1.01 -15.72
C ASP A 108 7.93 1.69 -16.57
N TRP A 109 7.73 2.99 -16.38
CA TRP A 109 6.72 3.75 -17.12
C TRP A 109 7.28 4.44 -18.36
N ASN A 110 8.61 4.45 -18.52
CA ASN A 110 9.28 5.13 -19.61
C ASN A 110 9.82 4.16 -20.69
N ARG A 111 9.73 2.84 -20.41
CA ARG A 111 10.14 1.71 -21.26
C ARG A 111 11.64 1.66 -21.51
N ASP A 112 12.46 2.11 -20.57
CA ASP A 112 13.92 2.03 -20.64
C ASP A 112 14.50 0.78 -19.96
N GLY A 113 13.63 -0.07 -19.39
CA GLY A 113 13.99 -1.31 -18.71
C GLY A 113 14.47 -1.10 -17.27
N ARG A 114 14.32 0.09 -16.70
CA ARG A 114 14.71 0.43 -15.33
C ARG A 114 13.49 0.74 -14.50
N THR A 115 13.56 0.45 -13.21
CA THR A 115 12.45 0.74 -12.33
C THR A 115 12.44 2.22 -11.97
N ASP A 116 11.37 2.92 -12.32
CA ASP A 116 11.10 4.29 -11.90
C ASP A 116 10.35 4.29 -10.54
N LEU A 117 10.36 5.42 -9.84
CA LEU A 117 9.63 5.63 -8.59
C LEU A 117 8.62 6.78 -8.75
N ALA A 118 7.36 6.51 -8.48
CA ALA A 118 6.30 7.51 -8.39
C ALA A 118 6.01 7.83 -6.92
N ILE A 119 5.88 9.12 -6.61
CA ILE A 119 5.65 9.63 -5.26
C ILE A 119 4.42 10.53 -5.28
N GLY A 120 3.42 10.17 -4.50
CA GLY A 120 2.20 10.94 -4.29
C GLY A 120 2.45 12.21 -3.48
N ALA A 121 1.76 13.29 -3.83
CA ALA A 121 1.68 14.54 -3.08
C ALA A 121 0.24 15.10 -3.19
N PRO A 122 -0.72 14.44 -2.52
CA PRO A 122 -2.16 14.70 -2.70
C PRO A 122 -2.58 16.09 -2.21
N ASP A 123 -1.87 16.67 -1.23
CA ASP A 123 -2.24 17.97 -0.66
C ASP A 123 -1.73 19.17 -1.49
N ALA A 124 -1.00 18.89 -2.58
CA ALA A 124 -0.52 19.93 -3.47
C ALA A 124 -1.69 20.71 -4.10
N SER A 125 -1.63 22.04 -4.00
CA SER A 125 -2.60 22.95 -4.63
C SER A 125 -2.05 23.52 -5.94
N ASN A 126 -2.90 23.73 -6.93
CA ASN A 126 -2.53 24.37 -8.18
C ASN A 126 -2.82 25.88 -8.11
N SER A 127 -1.80 26.68 -8.43
CA SER A 127 -1.91 28.14 -8.50
C SER A 127 -2.40 28.66 -9.86
N GLU A 128 -3.08 27.83 -10.65
CA GLU A 128 -3.67 28.28 -11.93
C GLU A 128 -4.88 29.21 -11.67
N ASP A 129 -5.44 29.80 -12.72
CA ASP A 129 -6.60 30.73 -12.60
C ASP A 129 -7.86 30.04 -13.16
N PRO A 130 -8.88 29.75 -12.33
CA PRO A 130 -8.96 30.02 -10.89
C PRO A 130 -8.12 29.03 -10.06
N PRO A 131 -7.60 29.47 -8.89
CA PRO A 131 -6.80 28.59 -8.04
C PRO A 131 -7.67 27.47 -7.47
N SER A 132 -7.06 26.30 -7.35
CA SER A 132 -7.65 25.10 -6.77
C SER A 132 -6.83 24.64 -5.58
N MET A 133 -7.53 24.20 -4.53
CA MET A 133 -6.92 23.61 -3.35
C MET A 133 -6.92 22.09 -3.48
N PHE A 134 -5.85 21.44 -3.03
CA PHE A 134 -5.78 19.97 -2.94
C PHE A 134 -6.04 19.21 -4.27
N ASP A 135 -5.58 19.77 -5.39
CA ASP A 135 -5.54 19.07 -6.68
C ASP A 135 -4.82 17.73 -6.59
N GLY A 136 -3.70 17.74 -5.87
CA GLY A 136 -2.71 16.68 -5.84
C GLY A 136 -1.83 16.63 -7.09
N LYS A 137 -0.66 16.02 -6.92
CA LYS A 137 0.28 15.73 -8.00
C LYS A 137 1.07 14.47 -7.69
N VAL A 138 1.67 13.89 -8.73
CA VAL A 138 2.63 12.79 -8.61
C VAL A 138 3.99 13.25 -9.11
N ILE A 139 5.04 12.95 -8.36
CA ILE A 139 6.42 13.23 -8.74
C ILE A 139 7.08 11.90 -9.13
N VAL A 140 7.56 11.80 -10.37
CA VAL A 140 8.21 10.59 -10.91
C VAL A 140 9.71 10.81 -11.03
N TYR A 141 10.48 9.93 -10.41
CA TYR A 141 11.93 9.84 -10.53
C TYR A 141 12.29 8.66 -11.41
N ARG A 142 13.02 8.92 -12.49
CA ARG A 142 13.41 7.86 -13.42
C ARG A 142 14.53 7.00 -12.87
N GLY A 143 14.45 5.69 -13.12
CA GLY A 143 15.47 4.71 -12.82
C GLY A 143 16.78 5.03 -13.54
N ALA A 144 17.86 5.23 -12.79
CA ALA A 144 19.15 5.56 -13.38
C ALA A 144 20.29 5.39 -12.38
N SER A 145 21.52 5.18 -12.88
CA SER A 145 22.72 5.16 -12.03
C SER A 145 22.92 6.45 -11.22
N ASN A 146 22.37 7.58 -11.70
CA ASN A 146 22.29 8.85 -10.99
C ASN A 146 20.86 9.15 -10.48
N PHE A 147 20.15 8.13 -9.98
CA PHE A 147 18.79 8.21 -9.45
C PHE A 147 18.57 9.42 -8.54
N GLY A 148 17.37 9.99 -8.61
CA GLY A 148 16.96 11.12 -7.77
C GLY A 148 17.17 12.51 -8.41
N THR A 149 17.57 12.59 -9.68
CA THR A 149 17.78 13.87 -10.38
C THR A 149 16.71 14.13 -11.44
N ASN A 150 16.36 15.42 -11.63
CA ASN A 150 15.40 15.90 -12.63
C ASN A 150 14.05 15.15 -12.66
N PRO A 151 13.29 15.14 -11.54
CA PRO A 151 12.00 14.49 -11.52
C PRO A 151 11.01 15.13 -12.49
N MET A 152 10.07 14.32 -12.97
CA MET A 152 8.90 14.77 -13.72
C MET A 152 7.73 14.99 -12.75
N THR A 153 6.93 16.03 -12.98
CA THR A 153 5.68 16.24 -12.22
C THR A 153 4.48 15.95 -13.12
N LEU A 154 3.61 15.07 -12.66
CA LEU A 154 2.32 14.73 -13.24
C LEU A 154 1.24 15.44 -12.44
N ARG A 155 0.56 16.40 -13.06
CA ARG A 155 -0.58 17.08 -12.45
C ARG A 155 -1.86 16.28 -12.67
N SER A 156 -2.83 16.46 -11.78
CA SER A 156 -4.17 15.93 -11.99
C SER A 156 -4.70 16.31 -13.37
N PRO A 157 -5.11 15.33 -14.21
CA PRO A 157 -5.76 15.60 -15.48
C PRO A 157 -7.28 15.85 -15.31
N ILE A 158 -7.77 15.82 -14.08
CA ILE A 158 -9.19 15.87 -13.73
C ILE A 158 -9.51 17.30 -13.27
N PRO A 159 -10.52 17.97 -13.86
CA PRO A 159 -10.93 19.29 -13.42
C PRO A 159 -11.37 19.28 -11.94
N PRO A 160 -11.02 20.31 -11.15
CA PRO A 160 -11.50 20.43 -9.78
C PRO A 160 -13.01 20.65 -9.74
N LEU A 161 -13.63 20.39 -8.57
CA LEU A 161 -15.01 20.74 -8.30
C LEU A 161 -15.21 22.26 -8.42
N PRO A 162 -16.35 22.70 -8.99
CA PRO A 162 -16.69 24.11 -8.99
C PRO A 162 -16.85 24.62 -7.56
N VAL A 163 -16.73 25.94 -7.38
CA VAL A 163 -16.95 26.60 -6.09
C VAL A 163 -18.32 26.24 -5.54
N ASP A 164 -18.36 25.72 -4.31
CA ASP A 164 -19.60 25.51 -3.58
C ASP A 164 -20.21 26.88 -3.21
N PRO A 165 -21.42 27.21 -3.69
CA PRO A 165 -22.06 28.48 -3.37
C PRO A 165 -22.37 28.66 -1.88
N ASP A 166 -22.47 27.58 -1.11
CA ASP A 166 -22.74 27.62 0.33
C ASP A 166 -21.48 27.90 1.16
N VAL A 167 -20.29 27.64 0.61
CA VAL A 167 -18.98 27.90 1.24
C VAL A 167 -17.97 28.54 0.25
N PRO A 168 -18.25 29.75 -0.26
CA PRO A 168 -17.53 30.34 -1.39
C PRO A 168 -16.05 30.68 -1.10
N ASP A 169 -15.68 30.77 0.18
CA ASP A 169 -14.31 31.11 0.61
C ASP A 169 -13.29 29.98 0.37
N PHE A 170 -13.74 28.73 0.12
CA PHE A 170 -12.86 27.59 -0.14
C PHE A 170 -12.42 27.44 -1.60
N GLY A 171 -12.92 28.28 -2.52
CA GLY A 171 -12.54 28.22 -3.93
C GLY A 171 -12.92 26.89 -4.61
N THR A 172 -12.16 26.51 -5.63
CA THR A 172 -12.34 25.20 -6.29
C THR A 172 -11.57 24.11 -5.55
N MET A 173 -12.17 22.93 -5.41
CA MET A 173 -11.55 21.80 -4.69
C MET A 173 -11.09 20.72 -5.65
N GLY A 174 -9.82 20.38 -5.55
CA GLY A 174 -9.19 19.30 -6.28
C GLY A 174 -9.55 17.92 -5.76
N GLY A 175 -8.86 16.91 -6.30
CA GLY A 175 -9.21 15.51 -6.09
C GLY A 175 -8.31 14.72 -5.17
N HIS A 176 -7.32 15.33 -4.51
CA HIS A 176 -6.27 14.57 -3.81
C HIS A 176 -5.52 13.60 -4.76
N PHE A 177 -5.22 14.07 -5.97
CA PHE A 177 -4.54 13.24 -6.97
C PHE A 177 -3.18 12.73 -6.46
N GLY A 178 -3.01 11.42 -6.41
CA GLY A 178 -1.80 10.79 -5.88
C GLY A 178 -1.90 10.36 -4.42
N GLU A 179 -3.09 10.32 -3.83
CA GLU A 179 -3.32 9.75 -2.49
C GLU A 179 -3.01 8.25 -2.43
N ALA A 180 -3.32 7.51 -3.51
CA ALA A 180 -2.93 6.11 -3.67
C ALA A 180 -2.41 5.87 -5.09
N LEU A 181 -1.41 4.98 -5.19
CA LEU A 181 -0.69 4.67 -6.41
C LEU A 181 -0.57 3.16 -6.59
N ALA A 182 -0.71 2.69 -7.82
CA ALA A 182 -0.39 1.32 -8.22
C ALA A 182 0.24 1.30 -9.62
N ALA A 183 0.90 0.20 -9.95
CA ALA A 183 1.47 -0.02 -11.27
C ALA A 183 0.96 -1.34 -11.87
N GLY A 184 0.77 -1.38 -13.18
CA GLY A 184 0.37 -2.57 -13.92
C GLY A 184 0.32 -2.30 -15.42
N ASP A 185 0.52 -3.30 -16.27
CA ASP A 185 0.40 -3.16 -17.73
C ASP A 185 -1.08 -3.29 -18.14
N VAL A 186 -1.84 -2.22 -17.99
CA VAL A 186 -3.30 -2.22 -18.16
C VAL A 186 -3.68 -2.32 -19.63
N ASP A 187 -2.84 -1.82 -20.55
CA ASP A 187 -3.12 -1.84 -21.98
C ASP A 187 -2.32 -2.87 -22.81
N GLY A 188 -1.52 -3.70 -22.12
CA GLY A 188 -0.86 -4.89 -22.68
C GLY A 188 0.31 -4.55 -23.61
N ASP A 189 0.89 -3.36 -23.50
CA ASP A 189 1.99 -2.91 -24.35
C ASP A 189 3.38 -3.31 -23.81
N ARG A 190 3.39 -4.01 -22.65
CA ARG A 190 4.54 -4.47 -21.85
C ARG A 190 5.32 -3.38 -21.15
N THR A 191 4.75 -2.18 -21.08
CA THR A 191 5.24 -1.09 -20.24
C THR A 191 4.32 -1.01 -19.04
N SER A 192 4.84 -0.72 -17.85
CA SER A 192 3.95 -0.46 -16.72
C SER A 192 3.17 0.82 -17.00
N ASP A 193 1.91 0.85 -16.57
CA ASP A 193 1.08 2.03 -16.46
C ASP A 193 1.03 2.48 -15.00
N LEU A 194 0.76 3.75 -14.77
CA LEU A 194 0.58 4.31 -13.44
C LEU A 194 -0.91 4.55 -13.18
N ILE A 195 -1.43 3.91 -12.13
CA ILE A 195 -2.81 4.08 -11.67
C ILE A 195 -2.77 5.04 -10.49
N VAL A 196 -3.55 6.12 -10.57
CA VAL A 196 -3.53 7.21 -9.61
C VAL A 196 -4.95 7.53 -9.14
N SER A 197 -5.19 7.45 -7.83
CA SER A 197 -6.47 7.86 -7.27
C SER A 197 -6.61 9.39 -7.21
N ALA A 198 -7.84 9.84 -7.32
CA ALA A 198 -8.32 11.18 -6.98
C ALA A 198 -9.68 11.04 -6.27
N SER A 199 -9.63 10.48 -5.05
CA SER A 199 -10.79 9.99 -4.28
C SER A 199 -11.86 11.05 -4.06
N TRP A 200 -11.47 12.30 -3.82
CA TRP A 200 -12.44 13.39 -3.57
C TRP A 200 -13.30 13.72 -4.80
N LEU A 201 -12.84 13.34 -6.00
CA LEU A 201 -13.57 13.47 -7.27
C LEU A 201 -14.23 12.17 -7.72
N ASP A 202 -14.26 11.12 -6.87
CA ASP A 202 -14.76 9.79 -7.22
C ASP A 202 -14.13 9.28 -8.52
N ALA A 203 -12.80 9.42 -8.61
CA ALA A 203 -12.05 9.22 -9.83
C ALA A 203 -10.72 8.50 -9.65
N VAL A 204 -10.32 7.80 -10.71
CA VAL A 204 -9.00 7.19 -10.87
C VAL A 204 -8.51 7.48 -12.28
N ALA A 205 -7.27 7.97 -12.40
CA ALA A 205 -6.61 8.13 -13.69
C ALA A 205 -5.62 6.99 -13.92
N ILE A 206 -5.68 6.40 -15.12
CA ILE A 206 -4.67 5.48 -15.63
C ILE A 206 -3.80 6.29 -16.60
N LEU A 207 -2.55 6.52 -16.22
CA LEU A 207 -1.55 7.20 -17.02
C LEU A 207 -0.69 6.15 -17.70
N TYR A 208 -0.89 5.98 -19.01
CA TYR A 208 -0.24 4.89 -19.72
C TYR A 208 1.26 5.13 -19.87
N GLY A 209 2.04 4.06 -19.73
CA GLY A 209 3.47 4.03 -19.95
C GLY A 209 3.83 4.25 -21.43
N GLY A 210 5.12 4.48 -21.67
CA GLY A 210 5.69 4.65 -23.01
C GLY A 210 6.82 5.66 -23.00
N THR A 211 7.21 6.22 -24.15
CA THR A 211 8.34 7.19 -24.20
C THR A 211 8.13 8.41 -23.28
N GLN A 212 6.87 8.75 -23.03
CA GLN A 212 6.45 9.73 -22.04
C GLN A 212 5.19 9.23 -21.35
N ILE A 213 5.33 8.90 -20.07
CA ILE A 213 4.21 8.50 -19.20
C ILE A 213 3.07 9.54 -19.27
N GLY A 214 1.83 9.04 -19.36
CA GLY A 214 0.63 9.85 -19.34
C GLY A 214 0.34 10.63 -20.61
N SER A 215 1.11 10.43 -21.69
CA SER A 215 0.81 11.00 -23.02
C SER A 215 -0.52 10.51 -23.59
N ARG A 216 -0.90 9.26 -23.25
CA ARG A 216 -2.27 8.76 -23.29
C ARG A 216 -2.73 8.52 -21.85
N ARG A 217 -4.03 8.69 -21.61
CA ARG A 217 -4.64 8.41 -20.31
C ARG A 217 -6.09 7.99 -20.43
N THR A 218 -6.56 7.24 -19.45
CA THR A 218 -7.98 6.97 -19.20
C THR A 218 -8.35 7.55 -17.85
N ILE A 219 -9.53 8.17 -17.76
CA ILE A 219 -10.07 8.69 -16.51
C ILE A 219 -11.36 7.94 -16.23
N LEU A 220 -11.38 7.20 -15.13
CA LEU A 220 -12.56 6.56 -14.58
C LEU A 220 -13.17 7.54 -13.56
N GLN A 221 -14.47 7.77 -13.65
CA GLN A 221 -15.22 8.76 -12.87
C GLN A 221 -16.61 8.25 -12.52
N ASN A 222 -17.20 8.77 -11.45
CA ASN A 222 -18.49 8.32 -10.92
C ASN A 222 -18.44 6.81 -10.63
N ILE A 223 -17.33 6.36 -10.02
CA ILE A 223 -17.05 4.95 -9.80
C ILE A 223 -17.99 4.43 -8.72
N ALA A 224 -18.04 5.12 -7.59
CA ALA A 224 -18.90 4.78 -6.47
C ALA A 224 -20.23 5.56 -6.46
N GLY A 225 -20.28 6.69 -7.16
CA GLY A 225 -21.48 7.52 -7.31
C GLY A 225 -21.68 8.54 -6.18
N GLU A 226 -20.63 8.86 -5.42
CA GLU A 226 -20.65 9.77 -4.28
C GLU A 226 -19.42 10.70 -4.31
N PHE A 227 -19.61 12.01 -4.10
CA PHE A 227 -18.51 12.97 -4.03
C PHE A 227 -17.94 13.06 -2.61
N LEU A 228 -16.64 13.35 -2.49
CA LEU A 228 -15.90 13.38 -1.22
C LEU A 228 -15.81 12.02 -0.53
N GLU A 229 -15.56 10.95 -1.30
CA GLU A 229 -15.08 9.71 -0.71
C GLU A 229 -13.74 9.99 -0.01
N LEU A 230 -13.69 9.69 1.29
CA LEU A 230 -12.44 9.66 2.02
C LEU A 230 -11.73 8.37 1.59
N TYR A 231 -10.65 8.51 0.84
CA TYR A 231 -9.67 7.46 0.56
C TYR A 231 -10.09 6.36 -0.43
N PHE A 232 -9.40 6.27 -1.57
CA PHE A 232 -9.41 5.09 -2.43
C PHE A 232 -8.14 4.27 -2.26
N ALA A 233 -8.30 2.94 -2.19
CA ALA A 233 -7.20 2.01 -2.42
C ALA A 233 -7.13 1.63 -3.90
N VAL A 234 -5.93 1.44 -4.45
CA VAL A 234 -5.74 0.96 -5.83
C VAL A 234 -4.75 -0.19 -5.86
N ALA A 235 -5.01 -1.17 -6.72
CA ALA A 235 -4.10 -2.27 -7.03
C ALA A 235 -4.31 -2.71 -8.49
N ALA A 236 -3.37 -3.50 -9.03
CA ALA A 236 -3.50 -4.07 -10.37
C ALA A 236 -3.01 -5.50 -10.43
N GLY A 237 -3.65 -6.31 -11.26
CA GLY A 237 -3.28 -7.70 -11.54
C GLY A 237 -4.19 -8.31 -12.58
N ASP A 238 -3.70 -9.28 -13.34
CA ASP A 238 -4.47 -9.96 -14.40
C ASP A 238 -5.37 -11.04 -13.77
N VAL A 239 -6.57 -10.66 -13.33
CA VAL A 239 -7.47 -11.54 -12.56
C VAL A 239 -8.27 -12.48 -13.46
N ASN A 240 -8.32 -12.19 -14.77
CA ASN A 240 -9.06 -12.96 -15.76
C ASN A 240 -8.14 -13.70 -16.77
N LYS A 241 -6.81 -13.49 -16.68
CA LYS A 241 -5.74 -14.08 -17.49
C LYS A 241 -5.83 -13.77 -18.98
N ASP A 242 -6.23 -12.55 -19.33
CA ASP A 242 -6.31 -12.09 -20.71
C ASP A 242 -5.03 -11.40 -21.21
N GLY A 243 -4.03 -11.29 -20.34
CA GLY A 243 -2.73 -10.68 -20.62
C GLY A 243 -2.68 -9.17 -20.38
N PHE A 244 -3.73 -8.59 -19.81
CA PHE A 244 -3.79 -7.20 -19.38
C PHE A 244 -3.93 -7.15 -17.86
N ALA A 245 -3.24 -6.23 -17.21
CA ALA A 245 -3.48 -5.98 -15.79
C ALA A 245 -4.86 -5.35 -15.60
N ASP A 246 -5.70 -5.96 -14.78
CA ASP A 246 -6.99 -5.40 -14.38
C ASP A 246 -6.79 -4.38 -13.26
N VAL A 247 -7.61 -3.32 -13.25
CA VAL A 247 -7.56 -2.25 -12.25
C VAL A 247 -8.55 -2.53 -11.14
N LEU A 248 -8.06 -2.58 -9.91
CA LEU A 248 -8.86 -2.76 -8.70
C LEU A 248 -8.94 -1.42 -7.96
N ILE A 249 -10.16 -0.99 -7.64
CA ILE A 249 -10.43 0.26 -6.92
C ILE A 249 -11.24 -0.07 -5.68
N GLY A 250 -10.65 0.15 -4.51
CA GLY A 250 -11.28 -0.05 -3.22
C GLY A 250 -11.91 1.25 -2.75
N ALA A 251 -13.20 1.20 -2.46
CA ALA A 251 -14.01 2.35 -2.07
C ALA A 251 -14.71 2.01 -0.76
N PRO A 252 -14.13 2.33 0.41
CA PRO A 252 -14.69 1.94 1.70
C PRO A 252 -16.09 2.52 1.95
N PHE A 253 -16.38 3.69 1.38
CA PHE A 253 -17.68 4.35 1.47
C PHE A 253 -18.61 4.04 0.28
N GLY A 254 -18.14 3.23 -0.68
CA GLY A 254 -18.91 2.82 -1.84
C GLY A 254 -19.91 1.70 -1.53
N GLY A 255 -20.59 1.26 -2.60
CA GLY A 255 -21.51 0.11 -2.54
C GLY A 255 -22.81 0.38 -1.78
N PRO A 256 -23.66 -0.66 -1.63
CA PRO A 256 -24.95 -0.52 -0.95
C PRO A 256 -24.79 -0.06 0.50
N ASN A 257 -25.53 0.99 0.88
CA ASN A 257 -25.52 1.60 2.22
C ASN A 257 -24.16 2.17 2.66
N ARG A 258 -23.22 2.42 1.73
CA ARG A 258 -21.86 2.91 2.04
C ARG A 258 -21.04 1.97 2.91
N ASN A 259 -21.18 0.66 2.68
CA ASN A 259 -20.51 -0.38 3.44
C ASN A 259 -19.19 -0.87 2.83
N GLY A 260 -18.78 -0.28 1.71
CA GLY A 260 -17.57 -0.62 1.01
C GLY A 260 -17.82 -1.53 -0.18
N ALA A 261 -17.05 -1.28 -1.25
CA ALA A 261 -17.01 -2.12 -2.42
C ALA A 261 -15.62 -2.10 -3.08
N VAL A 262 -15.30 -3.16 -3.81
CA VAL A 262 -14.24 -3.16 -4.81
C VAL A 262 -14.86 -3.06 -6.19
N TYR A 263 -14.42 -2.09 -6.97
CA TYR A 263 -14.76 -1.92 -8.38
C TYR A 263 -13.61 -2.43 -9.24
N VAL A 264 -13.89 -3.40 -10.09
CA VAL A 264 -12.91 -4.05 -10.96
C VAL A 264 -13.17 -3.61 -12.38
N PHE A 265 -12.16 -3.03 -13.01
CA PHE A 265 -12.17 -2.67 -14.43
C PHE A 265 -11.18 -3.57 -15.13
N PHE A 266 -11.66 -4.36 -16.09
CA PHE A 266 -10.77 -5.23 -16.82
C PHE A 266 -9.84 -4.42 -17.73
N GLY A 267 -8.58 -4.83 -17.74
CA GLY A 267 -7.55 -4.29 -18.60
C GLY A 267 -7.90 -4.50 -20.07
N GLY A 268 -7.18 -3.81 -20.93
CA GLY A 268 -7.37 -3.88 -22.36
C GLY A 268 -6.92 -2.62 -23.08
N ARG A 269 -6.90 -2.71 -24.42
CA ARG A 269 -6.61 -1.56 -25.29
C ARG A 269 -7.53 -0.35 -25.05
N SER A 270 -8.71 -0.60 -24.49
CA SER A 270 -9.64 0.42 -24.00
C SER A 270 -10.39 -0.16 -22.80
N LEU A 271 -10.42 0.56 -21.69
CA LEU A 271 -11.22 0.18 -20.53
C LEU A 271 -12.69 0.53 -20.74
N SER A 272 -13.57 -0.22 -20.07
CA SER A 272 -14.97 0.14 -19.90
C SER A 272 -15.12 1.43 -19.09
N SER A 273 -16.14 2.24 -19.39
CA SER A 273 -16.48 3.43 -18.59
C SER A 273 -17.22 3.09 -17.29
N ARG A 274 -17.50 1.81 -17.04
CA ARG A 274 -18.16 1.26 -15.85
C ARG A 274 -17.40 0.02 -15.38
N PRO A 275 -17.44 -0.31 -14.08
CA PRO A 275 -16.79 -1.51 -13.58
C PRO A 275 -17.35 -2.76 -14.29
N ASN A 276 -16.45 -3.66 -14.67
CA ASN A 276 -16.79 -4.97 -15.21
C ASN A 276 -17.35 -5.89 -14.12
N LEU A 277 -16.89 -5.70 -12.88
CA LEU A 277 -17.30 -6.45 -11.71
C LEU A 277 -17.30 -5.53 -10.49
N THR A 278 -18.26 -5.76 -9.59
CA THR A 278 -18.33 -5.09 -8.29
C THR A 278 -18.39 -6.15 -7.20
N LEU A 279 -17.44 -6.10 -6.26
CA LEU A 279 -17.39 -6.96 -5.08
C LEU A 279 -17.92 -6.15 -3.89
N PRO A 280 -19.16 -6.39 -3.43
CA PRO A 280 -19.69 -5.71 -2.25
C PRO A 280 -19.04 -6.24 -0.98
N ASN A 281 -19.10 -5.46 0.11
CA ASN A 281 -18.79 -5.97 1.43
C ASN A 281 -19.64 -7.25 1.73
N PRO A 282 -19.01 -8.40 2.03
CA PRO A 282 -19.73 -9.64 2.28
C PRO A 282 -20.47 -9.65 3.62
N ARG A 283 -20.22 -8.68 4.51
CA ARG A 283 -21.00 -8.50 5.74
C ARG A 283 -22.27 -7.69 5.48
N PRO A 284 -23.43 -8.11 6.02
CA PRO A 284 -24.68 -7.40 5.82
C PRO A 284 -24.67 -6.05 6.55
N ALA A 285 -25.38 -5.05 6.02
CA ALA A 285 -25.46 -3.71 6.63
C ALA A 285 -26.13 -3.68 8.01
N SER A 286 -26.88 -4.73 8.35
CA SER A 286 -27.45 -4.90 9.68
C SER A 286 -26.46 -5.45 10.71
N ASP A 287 -25.26 -5.84 10.29
CA ASP A 287 -24.21 -6.32 11.19
C ASP A 287 -23.76 -5.13 12.07
N PRO A 288 -23.99 -5.20 13.40
CA PRO A 288 -23.66 -4.11 14.31
C PRO A 288 -22.15 -3.84 14.40
N ASP A 289 -21.33 -4.69 13.81
CA ASP A 289 -19.87 -4.55 13.73
C ASP A 289 -19.40 -3.87 12.43
N VAL A 290 -20.30 -3.63 11.47
CA VAL A 290 -20.09 -2.73 10.33
C VAL A 290 -20.46 -1.32 10.79
N ARG A 291 -19.67 -0.78 11.73
CA ARG A 291 -19.80 0.62 12.19
C ARG A 291 -18.91 1.57 11.41
N ASP A 292 -17.77 1.04 10.95
CA ASP A 292 -16.76 1.78 10.22
C ASP A 292 -16.65 1.21 8.79
N PRO A 293 -16.91 2.02 7.76
CA PRO A 293 -16.73 1.62 6.36
C PRO A 293 -15.23 1.43 6.09
N THR A 294 -14.73 0.21 6.33
CA THR A 294 -13.31 -0.15 6.21
C THR A 294 -13.07 -1.29 5.22
N PHE A 295 -14.12 -1.95 4.73
CA PHE A 295 -13.99 -2.93 3.67
C PHE A 295 -13.43 -2.26 2.41
N ALA A 296 -12.39 -2.85 1.84
CA ALA A 296 -11.63 -2.33 0.70
C ALA A 296 -10.78 -1.08 0.99
N SER A 297 -10.41 -0.83 2.25
CA SER A 297 -9.40 0.20 2.60
C SER A 297 -7.98 -0.17 2.18
N SER A 298 -7.71 -1.45 1.89
CA SER A 298 -6.44 -1.89 1.30
C SER A 298 -6.70 -2.99 0.28
N LEU A 299 -5.85 -3.05 -0.75
CA LEU A 299 -5.95 -3.99 -1.85
C LEU A 299 -4.58 -4.56 -2.22
N ALA A 300 -4.58 -5.80 -2.66
CA ALA A 300 -3.47 -6.42 -3.37
C ALA A 300 -4.02 -7.39 -4.43
N ALA A 301 -3.19 -7.71 -5.42
CA ALA A 301 -3.49 -8.75 -6.40
C ALA A 301 -2.28 -9.67 -6.58
N ALA A 302 -2.48 -10.97 -6.45
CA ALA A 302 -1.45 -11.98 -6.63
C ALA A 302 -2.06 -13.36 -6.77
N ASP A 303 -1.39 -14.28 -7.46
CA ASP A 303 -1.80 -15.68 -7.58
C ASP A 303 -1.47 -16.45 -6.28
N LEU A 304 -2.41 -16.46 -5.33
CA LEU A 304 -2.21 -17.10 -4.02
C LEU A 304 -2.46 -18.60 -4.06
N ASN A 305 -3.05 -19.13 -5.14
CA ASN A 305 -3.40 -20.55 -5.24
C ASN A 305 -2.53 -21.32 -6.26
N GLY A 306 -1.75 -20.62 -7.09
CA GLY A 306 -0.85 -21.16 -8.10
C GLY A 306 -1.52 -21.57 -9.43
N ASP A 307 -2.71 -21.06 -9.75
CA ASP A 307 -3.44 -21.37 -10.99
C ASP A 307 -3.11 -20.43 -12.17
N GLY A 308 -2.30 -19.40 -11.90
CA GLY A 308 -1.82 -18.39 -12.81
C GLY A 308 -2.85 -17.32 -13.16
N TYR A 309 -3.93 -17.19 -12.39
CA TYR A 309 -4.79 -16.00 -12.36
C TYR A 309 -4.41 -15.17 -11.13
N ALA A 310 -4.37 -13.84 -11.25
CA ALA A 310 -4.24 -13.03 -10.04
C ALA A 310 -5.52 -13.13 -9.20
N ASP A 311 -5.39 -13.39 -7.90
CA ASP A 311 -6.49 -13.31 -6.95
C ASP A 311 -6.66 -11.88 -6.43
N ILE A 312 -7.88 -11.50 -6.09
CA ILE A 312 -8.19 -10.19 -5.48
C ILE A 312 -8.18 -10.33 -3.96
N ILE A 313 -7.33 -9.54 -3.31
CA ILE A 313 -7.13 -9.57 -1.86
C ILE A 313 -7.62 -8.23 -1.28
N VAL A 314 -8.57 -8.29 -0.36
CA VAL A 314 -9.30 -7.12 0.13
C VAL A 314 -9.20 -7.02 1.65
N GLY A 315 -8.57 -5.96 2.14
CA GLY A 315 -8.53 -5.66 3.57
C GLY A 315 -9.83 -5.03 4.07
N ASP A 316 -10.23 -5.41 5.28
CA ASP A 316 -11.35 -4.83 6.03
C ASP A 316 -10.89 -4.64 7.48
N PRO A 317 -10.00 -3.67 7.72
CA PRO A 317 -9.32 -3.47 9.01
C PRO A 317 -10.22 -2.77 10.03
N SER A 318 -11.45 -3.23 10.24
CA SER A 318 -12.32 -2.66 11.27
C SER A 318 -11.70 -2.81 12.67
N GLN A 319 -12.01 -1.90 13.59
CA GLN A 319 -11.49 -1.96 14.97
C GLN A 319 -11.92 -3.25 15.69
N SER A 320 -13.16 -3.71 15.48
CA SER A 320 -13.72 -4.80 16.28
C SER A 320 -13.50 -6.18 15.68
N TYR A 321 -13.60 -6.31 14.35
CA TYR A 321 -13.54 -7.61 13.66
C TYR A 321 -12.78 -7.47 12.35
N PRO A 322 -11.47 -7.17 12.41
CA PRO A 322 -10.66 -6.99 11.21
C PRO A 322 -10.52 -8.31 10.43
N ARG A 323 -10.59 -8.24 9.10
CA ARG A 323 -10.53 -9.41 8.20
C ARG A 323 -9.81 -9.07 6.91
N VAL A 324 -9.35 -10.10 6.21
CA VAL A 324 -8.95 -10.02 4.80
C VAL A 324 -9.77 -11.04 4.01
N TYR A 325 -10.32 -10.61 2.88
CA TYR A 325 -11.11 -11.45 1.99
C TYR A 325 -10.32 -11.74 0.72
N VAL A 326 -10.32 -13.00 0.29
CA VAL A 326 -9.68 -13.43 -0.97
C VAL A 326 -10.77 -13.89 -1.93
N TYR A 327 -10.79 -13.29 -3.11
CA TYR A 327 -11.63 -13.69 -4.24
C TYR A 327 -10.72 -14.28 -5.30
N LEU A 328 -10.92 -15.56 -5.61
CA LEU A 328 -10.05 -16.21 -6.59
C LEU A 328 -10.26 -15.63 -7.98
N GLY A 329 -9.14 -15.40 -8.67
CA GLY A 329 -9.11 -15.11 -10.09
C GLY A 329 -9.70 -16.26 -10.90
N GLY A 330 -10.00 -15.99 -12.17
CA GLY A 330 -10.49 -17.02 -13.07
C GLY A 330 -11.23 -16.46 -14.28
N PRO A 331 -11.64 -17.34 -15.22
CA PRO A 331 -12.43 -16.94 -16.39
C PRO A 331 -13.73 -16.20 -16.02
N THR A 332 -14.24 -16.47 -14.82
CA THR A 332 -15.31 -15.71 -14.17
C THR A 332 -14.96 -15.57 -12.69
N VAL A 333 -14.75 -14.34 -12.23
CA VAL A 333 -14.48 -14.05 -10.83
C VAL A 333 -15.80 -14.06 -10.04
N SER A 334 -15.84 -14.84 -8.95
CA SER A 334 -16.99 -14.92 -8.04
C SER A 334 -17.11 -13.64 -7.21
N THR A 335 -18.33 -13.14 -6.98
CA THR A 335 -18.59 -12.03 -6.04
C THR A 335 -18.66 -12.48 -4.58
N THR A 336 -18.49 -13.78 -4.31
CA THR A 336 -18.38 -14.34 -2.96
C THR A 336 -16.92 -14.70 -2.69
N PRO A 337 -16.33 -14.28 -1.55
CA PRO A 337 -14.95 -14.59 -1.24
C PRO A 337 -14.77 -16.10 -1.08
N ALA A 338 -13.69 -16.63 -1.66
CA ALA A 338 -13.33 -18.04 -1.53
C ALA A 338 -12.69 -18.33 -0.16
N LEU A 339 -12.01 -17.34 0.40
CA LEU A 339 -11.33 -17.45 1.69
C LEU A 339 -11.47 -16.16 2.49
N ILE A 340 -11.58 -16.32 3.81
CA ILE A 340 -11.59 -15.23 4.79
C ILE A 340 -10.44 -15.50 5.74
N LEU A 341 -9.48 -14.58 5.77
CA LEU A 341 -8.31 -14.63 6.65
C LEU A 341 -8.58 -13.79 7.89
N GLN A 342 -8.09 -14.27 9.02
CA GLN A 342 -8.27 -13.63 10.32
C GLN A 342 -7.12 -13.98 11.27
N GLU A 343 -6.99 -13.18 12.31
CA GLU A 343 -6.08 -13.51 13.42
C GLU A 343 -6.58 -14.76 14.16
N SER A 344 -5.68 -15.71 14.45
CA SER A 344 -6.01 -16.89 15.27
C SER A 344 -6.44 -16.51 16.69
N VAL A 345 -5.97 -15.37 17.17
CA VAL A 345 -6.37 -14.75 18.44
C VAL A 345 -6.84 -13.33 18.10
N PRO A 346 -8.15 -13.08 17.99
CA PRO A 346 -8.68 -11.75 17.67
C PRO A 346 -8.24 -10.71 18.71
N ARG A 347 -7.78 -9.56 18.22
CA ARG A 347 -7.38 -8.42 19.05
C ARG A 347 -8.17 -7.20 18.61
N THR A 348 -9.08 -6.73 19.46
CA THR A 348 -9.78 -5.46 19.22
C THR A 348 -8.77 -4.35 19.02
N GLY A 349 -8.91 -3.57 17.96
CA GLY A 349 -8.01 -2.48 17.61
C GLY A 349 -6.69 -2.95 17.01
N SER A 350 -6.58 -4.19 16.52
CA SER A 350 -5.38 -4.65 15.78
C SER A 350 -5.30 -4.06 14.38
N TYR A 351 -6.47 -3.77 13.77
CA TYR A 351 -6.58 -3.35 12.37
C TYR A 351 -5.93 -4.35 11.41
N PHE A 352 -6.05 -5.66 11.66
CA PHE A 352 -5.59 -6.70 10.73
C PHE A 352 -6.17 -6.48 9.32
N GLY A 353 -5.31 -6.48 8.30
CA GLY A 353 -5.69 -6.11 6.94
C GLY A 353 -5.45 -4.63 6.61
N TYR A 354 -4.79 -3.87 7.48
CA TYR A 354 -4.45 -2.47 7.22
C TYR A 354 -3.49 -2.32 6.04
N ALA A 355 -2.46 -3.15 5.99
CA ALA A 355 -1.51 -3.23 4.89
C ALA A 355 -1.44 -4.65 4.35
N LEU A 356 -1.25 -4.76 3.03
CA LEU A 356 -1.14 -6.03 2.30
C LEU A 356 0.10 -5.97 1.42
N ALA A 357 0.90 -7.03 1.43
CA ALA A 357 1.97 -7.23 0.45
C ALA A 357 1.99 -8.71 0.05
N ALA A 358 2.07 -8.97 -1.25
CA ALA A 358 2.11 -10.32 -1.78
C ALA A 358 3.42 -10.58 -2.55
N GLY A 359 3.92 -11.81 -2.45
CA GLY A 359 5.18 -12.24 -3.05
C GLY A 359 5.59 -13.60 -2.51
N ASP A 360 6.46 -14.31 -3.21
CA ASP A 360 6.91 -15.67 -2.85
C ASP A 360 7.91 -15.66 -1.70
N LEU A 361 7.43 -15.43 -0.47
CA LEU A 361 8.28 -15.30 0.73
C LEU A 361 8.99 -16.61 1.11
N ASN A 362 8.41 -17.75 0.76
CA ASN A 362 8.93 -19.06 1.12
C ASN A 362 9.76 -19.73 0.00
N GLY A 363 9.71 -19.19 -1.23
CA GLY A 363 10.50 -19.64 -2.38
C GLY A 363 9.93 -20.87 -3.09
N ASP A 364 8.63 -21.15 -2.98
CA ASP A 364 7.97 -22.29 -3.61
C ASP A 364 7.41 -21.99 -5.02
N GLY A 365 7.54 -20.73 -5.47
CA GLY A 365 7.06 -20.26 -6.76
C GLY A 365 5.60 -19.84 -6.78
N ILE A 366 4.90 -19.85 -5.63
CA ILE A 366 3.53 -19.36 -5.47
C ILE A 366 3.57 -18.09 -4.63
N ALA A 367 2.68 -17.12 -4.89
CA ALA A 367 2.66 -15.92 -4.08
C ALA A 367 2.15 -16.22 -2.66
N ASP A 368 2.87 -15.73 -1.66
CA ASP A 368 2.44 -15.66 -0.28
C ASP A 368 1.83 -14.28 0.02
N LEU A 369 1.19 -14.14 1.17
CA LEU A 369 0.58 -12.89 1.62
C LEU A 369 1.08 -12.50 3.02
N ALA A 370 1.66 -11.31 3.13
CA ALA A 370 1.89 -10.63 4.40
C ALA A 370 0.76 -9.63 4.69
N VAL A 371 0.20 -9.69 5.90
CA VAL A 371 -0.91 -8.86 6.37
C VAL A 371 -0.49 -8.08 7.62
N GLY A 372 -0.61 -6.77 7.56
CA GLY A 372 -0.32 -5.86 8.67
C GLY A 372 -1.47 -5.73 9.66
N ALA A 373 -1.13 -5.69 10.95
CA ALA A 373 -2.04 -5.43 12.06
C ALA A 373 -1.37 -4.42 13.03
N PRO A 374 -1.32 -3.13 12.67
CA PRO A 374 -0.46 -2.14 13.33
C PRO A 374 -0.88 -1.75 14.75
N ALA A 375 -2.09 -2.12 15.17
CA ALA A 375 -2.60 -1.84 16.51
C ALA A 375 -2.73 -0.34 16.88
N ILE A 376 -3.19 0.49 15.95
CA ILE A 376 -3.27 1.96 16.04
C ILE A 376 -4.44 2.52 16.88
N SER A 377 -5.13 1.71 17.69
CA SER A 377 -6.31 2.19 18.44
C SER A 377 -5.94 3.19 19.54
N GLU A 378 -6.56 4.36 19.52
CA GLU A 378 -6.43 5.41 20.56
C GLU A 378 -6.92 4.94 21.94
N ASP A 379 -7.85 3.98 21.98
CA ASP A 379 -8.39 3.39 23.21
C ASP A 379 -7.45 2.37 23.88
N SER A 380 -6.30 2.07 23.27
CA SER A 380 -5.31 1.21 23.91
C SER A 380 -4.60 2.02 24.99
N GLU A 381 -4.72 1.58 26.26
CA GLU A 381 -4.00 2.19 27.38
C GLU A 381 -2.55 2.48 26.97
N GLU A 382 -2.19 3.76 27.07
CA GLU A 382 -0.95 4.37 26.61
C GLU A 382 0.26 3.46 26.90
N GLY A 383 0.74 2.74 25.86
CA GLY A 383 2.08 2.13 25.86
C GLY A 383 2.24 0.61 25.76
N GLN A 384 1.27 -0.20 25.30
CA GLN A 384 1.48 -1.67 25.24
C GLN A 384 1.15 -2.46 23.97
N ARG A 385 0.72 -1.86 22.85
CA ARG A 385 0.42 -2.66 21.65
C ARG A 385 1.42 -2.40 20.54
N ALA A 386 2.45 -3.24 20.51
CA ALA A 386 3.21 -3.44 19.29
C ALA A 386 2.26 -4.02 18.22
N GLY A 387 2.36 -3.52 17.00
CA GLY A 387 1.68 -4.12 15.86
C GLY A 387 2.25 -5.52 15.55
N GLN A 388 1.58 -6.26 14.68
CA GLN A 388 2.03 -7.58 14.20
C GLN A 388 1.93 -7.66 12.68
N VAL A 389 2.70 -8.58 12.10
CA VAL A 389 2.55 -9.01 10.71
C VAL A 389 2.23 -10.49 10.66
N HIS A 390 1.25 -10.86 9.86
CA HIS A 390 0.75 -12.22 9.70
C HIS A 390 1.07 -12.69 8.28
N VAL A 391 1.79 -13.80 8.15
CA VAL A 391 2.17 -14.37 6.85
C VAL A 391 1.35 -15.62 6.59
N PHE A 392 0.72 -15.64 5.42
CA PHE A 392 -0.07 -16.74 4.88
C PHE A 392 0.66 -17.27 3.65
N TYR A 393 1.08 -18.53 3.70
CA TYR A 393 1.73 -19.16 2.56
C TYR A 393 0.70 -19.58 1.52
N GLY A 394 1.02 -19.36 0.25
CA GLY A 394 0.18 -19.66 -0.89
C GLY A 394 0.01 -21.15 -1.18
N GLY A 395 -0.66 -21.44 -2.28
CA GLY A 395 -0.90 -22.79 -2.79
C GLY A 395 -1.79 -23.62 -1.87
N SER A 396 -1.45 -24.90 -1.69
CA SER A 396 -2.23 -25.80 -0.84
C SER A 396 -2.19 -25.45 0.65
N ALA A 397 -1.27 -24.57 1.06
CA ALA A 397 -1.07 -24.19 2.46
C ALA A 397 -1.95 -23.01 2.89
N ILE A 398 -2.55 -22.27 1.95
CA ILE A 398 -3.33 -21.09 2.30
C ILE A 398 -4.61 -21.50 3.04
N GLY A 399 -4.80 -20.90 4.21
CA GLY A 399 -5.91 -21.20 5.11
C GLY A 399 -6.35 -19.96 5.88
N PRO A 400 -7.43 -20.06 6.68
CA PRO A 400 -8.03 -18.90 7.34
C PRO A 400 -7.15 -18.27 8.43
N THR A 401 -6.05 -18.93 8.82
CA THR A 401 -5.12 -18.49 9.87
C THR A 401 -3.68 -18.50 9.36
N ALA A 402 -2.89 -17.54 9.82
CA ALA A 402 -1.52 -17.35 9.37
C ALA A 402 -0.61 -18.56 9.69
N ASN A 403 0.31 -18.86 8.76
CA ASN A 403 1.37 -19.85 8.96
C ASN A 403 2.46 -19.31 9.90
N LEU A 404 2.66 -17.99 9.89
CA LEU A 404 3.63 -17.30 10.73
C LEU A 404 3.06 -15.97 11.22
N VAL A 405 3.31 -15.65 12.50
CA VAL A 405 3.04 -14.34 13.08
C VAL A 405 4.38 -13.74 13.50
N ILE A 406 4.65 -12.52 13.05
CA ILE A 406 5.90 -11.78 13.26
C ILE A 406 5.62 -10.66 14.25
N ASP A 407 6.30 -10.74 15.38
CA ASP A 407 6.36 -9.69 16.39
C ASP A 407 7.55 -8.75 16.13
N PRO A 408 7.44 -7.45 16.44
CA PRO A 408 8.56 -6.53 16.37
C PRO A 408 9.63 -6.88 17.42
N PRO A 409 10.90 -6.48 17.22
CA PRO A 409 12.00 -6.80 18.15
C PRO A 409 11.77 -6.34 19.61
N SER A 410 10.95 -5.30 19.81
CA SER A 410 10.42 -4.91 21.12
C SER A 410 9.14 -4.09 20.94
N PRO A 411 8.27 -3.97 21.97
CA PRO A 411 7.07 -3.14 21.88
C PRO A 411 7.33 -1.67 21.52
N VAL A 412 8.38 -1.07 22.06
CA VAL A 412 8.74 0.34 21.78
C VAL A 412 9.26 0.54 20.36
N ALA A 413 10.00 -0.44 19.84
CA ALA A 413 10.45 -0.45 18.44
C ALA A 413 9.33 -0.87 17.46
N GLY A 414 8.19 -1.29 17.98
CA GLY A 414 7.10 -1.91 17.23
C GLY A 414 5.77 -1.17 17.30
N MET A 415 5.74 0.06 17.82
CA MET A 415 4.52 0.87 17.76
C MET A 415 4.15 1.08 16.28
N GLU A 416 2.93 0.71 15.93
CA GLU A 416 2.44 0.73 14.55
C GLU A 416 3.20 -0.21 13.59
N PHE A 417 3.82 -1.27 14.12
CA PHE A 417 4.50 -2.28 13.30
C PHE A 417 3.52 -3.00 12.37
N GLY A 418 3.75 -2.91 11.06
CA GLY A 418 2.84 -3.44 10.04
C GLY A 418 1.95 -2.39 9.39
N THR A 419 2.19 -1.09 9.61
CA THR A 419 1.49 -0.01 8.89
C THR A 419 1.80 -0.01 7.40
N ALA A 420 3.02 -0.39 7.01
CA ALA A 420 3.41 -0.56 5.62
C ALA A 420 4.19 -1.86 5.45
N LEU A 421 4.01 -2.52 4.30
CA LEU A 421 4.67 -3.78 3.96
C LEU A 421 5.22 -3.72 2.55
N ALA A 422 6.37 -4.34 2.33
CA ALA A 422 6.88 -4.61 1.00
C ALA A 422 7.68 -5.92 0.99
N ILE A 423 7.72 -6.59 -0.16
CA ILE A 423 8.43 -7.86 -0.34
C ILE A 423 9.39 -7.72 -1.53
N GLY A 424 10.63 -8.17 -1.37
CA GLY A 424 11.63 -8.14 -2.43
C GLY A 424 13.01 -8.59 -1.98
N ASP A 425 13.87 -8.96 -2.92
CA ASP A 425 15.24 -9.43 -2.65
C ASP A 425 16.22 -8.24 -2.60
N LEU A 426 16.35 -7.64 -1.41
CA LEU A 426 17.16 -6.45 -1.17
C LEU A 426 18.65 -6.79 -1.01
N ASN A 427 18.97 -8.04 -0.68
CA ASN A 427 20.34 -8.49 -0.46
C ASN A 427 20.93 -9.26 -1.66
N ARG A 428 20.12 -9.56 -2.68
CA ARG A 428 20.48 -10.31 -3.89
C ARG A 428 20.91 -11.76 -3.61
N ASP A 429 20.36 -12.40 -2.58
CA ASP A 429 20.63 -13.81 -2.27
C ASP A 429 19.65 -14.78 -2.97
N GLY A 430 18.69 -14.24 -3.73
CA GLY A 430 17.68 -14.98 -4.46
C GLY A 430 16.46 -15.35 -3.62
N LYS A 431 16.35 -14.82 -2.40
CA LYS A 431 15.23 -15.09 -1.48
C LYS A 431 14.53 -13.78 -1.15
N PRO A 432 13.20 -13.70 -1.28
CA PRO A 432 12.51 -12.47 -0.95
C PRO A 432 12.62 -12.12 0.53
N ASP A 433 12.93 -10.84 0.78
CA ASP A 433 12.95 -10.24 2.10
C ASP A 433 11.60 -9.60 2.39
N LEU A 434 11.20 -9.59 3.67
CA LEU A 434 10.02 -8.85 4.13
C LEU A 434 10.45 -7.54 4.80
N VAL A 435 9.92 -6.43 4.33
CA VAL A 435 10.15 -5.09 4.88
C VAL A 435 8.88 -4.62 5.59
N VAL A 436 9.03 -4.17 6.84
CA VAL A 436 7.91 -3.75 7.69
C VAL A 436 8.14 -2.36 8.24
N GLY A 437 7.19 -1.45 7.98
CA GLY A 437 7.14 -0.13 8.57
C GLY A 437 6.60 -0.13 10.00
N ALA A 438 7.20 0.68 10.87
CA ALA A 438 6.74 0.96 12.23
C ALA A 438 6.81 2.48 12.51
N PRO A 439 5.98 3.29 11.84
CA PRO A 439 6.06 4.75 11.90
C PRO A 439 5.83 5.32 13.31
N GLY A 440 5.06 4.65 14.15
CA GLY A 440 4.84 5.06 15.54
C GLY A 440 6.06 4.89 16.47
N ALA A 441 7.07 4.11 16.06
CA ALA A 441 8.23 3.83 16.89
C ALA A 441 9.05 5.09 17.25
N ALA A 442 9.76 5.04 18.38
CA ALA A 442 10.70 6.08 18.82
C ALA A 442 10.10 7.51 18.84
N ARG A 443 8.94 7.68 19.49
CA ARG A 443 8.16 8.95 19.51
C ARG A 443 7.78 9.39 18.10
N ARG A 444 7.21 8.46 17.34
CA ARG A 444 6.83 8.64 15.94
C ARG A 444 7.96 9.14 15.04
N ALA A 445 9.23 9.00 15.43
CA ALA A 445 10.32 9.21 14.48
C ALA A 445 10.34 8.11 13.41
N GLY A 446 9.78 6.94 13.74
CA GLY A 446 9.57 5.82 12.85
C GLY A 446 10.80 4.95 12.64
N GLN A 447 10.55 3.69 12.28
CA GLN A 447 11.56 2.70 11.94
C GLN A 447 11.06 1.79 10.81
N VAL A 448 12.00 1.18 10.09
CA VAL A 448 11.71 0.08 9.18
C VAL A 448 12.51 -1.13 9.63
N ILE A 449 11.85 -2.29 9.73
CA ILE A 449 12.49 -3.56 10.08
C ILE A 449 12.48 -4.46 8.84
N VAL A 450 13.66 -4.93 8.46
CA VAL A 450 13.87 -5.83 7.32
C VAL A 450 14.19 -7.23 7.86
N TYR A 451 13.37 -8.19 7.46
CA TYR A 451 13.53 -9.61 7.72
C TYR A 451 14.07 -10.26 6.45
N LEU A 452 15.37 -10.59 6.47
CA LEU A 452 16.02 -11.19 5.30
C LEU A 452 15.57 -12.64 5.12
N GLY A 453 15.23 -13.04 3.90
CA GLY A 453 14.83 -14.40 3.54
C GLY A 453 15.91 -15.44 3.85
N ARG A 454 15.54 -16.72 3.97
CA ARG A 454 16.44 -17.76 4.47
C ARG A 454 16.63 -19.02 3.68
#